data_AF-A0A2M6UZ39-F1
#
_entry.id   AF-A0A2M6UZ39-F1
#
_cell.length_a   1.000
_cell.length_b   1.000
_cell.length_c   1.000
_cell.angle_alpha   90.00
_cell.angle_beta   90.00
_cell.angle_gamma   90.00
#
_symmetry.space_group_name_H-M   'P 1'
#
loop_
_entity.id
_entity.type
_entity.pdbx_description
1 polymer ?
#
loop_
_entity_poly.entity_id
_entity_poly.type
_entity_poly.pdbx_seq_one_letter_code
_entity_poly.pdbx_strand_id
1 'polypeptide(L)'
;MKKIHIQTALLGSLLAMLSAASLSVQAQEVGRVISSTPIIQQVAVPRQVCNNEQVVTQGQKSGAGAAMGAIAGGAIGNSMGQGSGRAAATMLGLFGGAILGDKVEGAGTPEVRNVQNCSQQMFYENRTMAYNVVYEFAGKQYTVQMPSDPGPTVRLQITPMAPAPTQHYGNVPPPGSAPRY
;
A
#
# COMPACT_ATOMS: atom_id res chain seq x y z
N MET A 1 -41.88 -57.37 47.46
CA MET A 1 -40.78 -57.64 46.49
C MET A 1 -40.67 -56.59 45.36
N LYS A 2 -41.73 -55.84 45.01
CA LYS A 2 -41.71 -54.84 43.91
C LYS A 2 -40.87 -53.56 44.15
N LYS A 3 -40.55 -53.20 45.40
CA LYS A 3 -39.80 -51.96 45.74
C LYS A 3 -38.28 -52.06 45.50
N ILE A 4 -37.72 -53.28 45.48
CA ILE A 4 -36.26 -53.50 45.38
C ILE A 4 -35.75 -53.27 43.95
N HIS A 5 -36.56 -53.63 42.94
CA HIS A 5 -36.20 -53.43 41.52
C HIS A 5 -36.21 -51.96 41.07
N ILE A 6 -37.00 -51.10 41.72
CA ILE A 6 -37.09 -49.67 41.37
C ILE A 6 -35.84 -48.92 41.87
N GLN A 7 -35.30 -49.28 43.03
CA GLN A 7 -34.09 -48.66 43.56
C GLN A 7 -32.83 -49.02 42.75
N THR A 8 -32.72 -50.25 42.27
CA THR A 8 -31.57 -50.68 41.44
C THR A 8 -31.56 -50.00 40.07
N ALA A 9 -32.74 -49.70 39.50
CA ALA A 9 -32.84 -49.00 38.22
C ALA A 9 -32.41 -47.52 38.33
N LEU A 10 -32.79 -46.84 39.43
CA LEU A 10 -32.42 -45.44 39.68
C LEU A 10 -30.92 -45.25 39.93
N LEU A 11 -30.28 -46.17 40.66
CA LEU A 11 -28.84 -46.16 40.89
C LEU A 11 -28.03 -46.41 39.62
N GLY A 12 -28.51 -47.31 38.73
CA GLY A 12 -27.87 -47.57 37.45
C GLY A 12 -27.91 -46.37 36.49
N SER A 13 -29.03 -45.64 36.46
CA SER A 13 -29.14 -44.44 35.61
C SER A 13 -28.27 -43.28 36.07
N LEU A 14 -28.04 -43.13 37.38
CA LEU A 14 -27.25 -42.02 37.93
C LEU A 14 -25.74 -42.20 37.63
N LEU A 15 -25.25 -43.44 37.64
CA LEU A 15 -23.86 -43.74 37.28
C LEU A 15 -23.56 -43.53 35.78
N ALA A 16 -24.55 -43.79 34.91
CA ALA A 16 -24.40 -43.62 33.46
C ALA A 16 -24.36 -42.14 33.02
N MET A 17 -24.98 -41.22 33.78
CA MET A 17 -24.90 -39.79 33.49
C MET A 17 -23.58 -39.16 33.94
N LEU A 18 -22.87 -39.75 34.90
CA LEU A 18 -21.63 -39.18 35.44
C LEU A 18 -20.40 -39.41 34.53
N SER A 19 -20.43 -40.44 33.67
CA SER A 19 -19.34 -40.74 32.73
C SER A 19 -19.35 -39.88 31.47
N ALA A 20 -20.47 -39.25 31.13
CA ALA A 20 -20.61 -38.37 29.96
C ALA A 20 -19.96 -36.97 30.15
N ALA A 21 -19.52 -36.63 31.36
CA ALA A 21 -18.90 -35.34 31.68
C ALA A 21 -17.36 -35.34 31.55
N SER A 22 -16.80 -36.34 30.88
CA SER A 22 -15.37 -36.39 30.55
C SER A 22 -15.06 -35.36 29.44
N LEU A 23 -15.04 -34.08 29.82
CA LEU A 23 -14.46 -33.03 28.99
C LEU A 23 -12.99 -33.39 28.81
N SER A 24 -12.64 -33.84 27.61
CA SER A 24 -11.25 -33.99 27.18
C SER A 24 -10.58 -32.62 27.31
N VAL A 25 -9.87 -32.41 28.43
CA VAL A 25 -8.94 -31.29 28.62
C VAL A 25 -7.87 -31.50 27.57
N GLN A 26 -8.01 -30.82 26.43
CA GLN A 26 -6.88 -30.68 25.53
C GLN A 26 -5.81 -29.93 26.31
N ALA A 27 -4.71 -30.61 26.59
CA ALA A 27 -3.51 -29.98 27.12
C ALA A 27 -3.00 -29.02 26.03
N GLN A 28 -3.55 -27.82 26.01
CA GLN A 28 -3.06 -26.77 25.13
C GLN A 28 -1.72 -26.35 25.71
N GLU A 29 -0.65 -26.74 25.05
CA GLU A 29 0.71 -26.43 25.50
C GLU A 29 0.95 -24.94 25.31
N VAL A 30 0.92 -24.21 26.42
CA VAL A 30 1.12 -22.76 26.45
C VAL A 30 2.56 -22.47 26.85
N GLY A 31 3.26 -21.69 26.04
CA GLY A 31 4.57 -21.13 26.37
C GLY A 31 4.42 -19.79 27.09
N ARG A 32 5.23 -19.55 28.13
CA ARG A 32 5.27 -18.26 28.83
C ARG A 32 6.19 -17.31 28.08
N VAL A 33 5.73 -16.11 27.75
CA VAL A 33 6.59 -15.12 27.09
C VAL A 33 7.53 -14.50 28.13
N ILE A 34 8.83 -14.54 27.85
CA ILE A 34 9.87 -13.88 28.64
C ILE A 34 10.09 -12.45 28.12
N SER A 35 10.19 -12.29 26.80
CA SER A 35 10.37 -10.98 26.17
C SER A 35 9.67 -10.90 24.81
N SER A 36 9.14 -9.72 24.49
CA SER A 36 8.50 -9.37 23.21
C SER A 36 9.09 -8.05 22.77
N THR A 37 10.12 -8.08 21.92
CA THR A 37 10.80 -6.86 21.43
C THR A 37 10.37 -6.52 20.00
N PRO A 38 9.89 -5.30 19.72
CA PRO A 38 9.47 -4.92 18.39
C PRO A 38 10.68 -4.74 17.46
N ILE A 39 10.57 -5.26 16.25
CA ILE A 39 11.54 -5.08 15.16
C ILE A 39 11.04 -3.92 14.30
N ILE A 40 11.70 -2.77 14.45
CA ILE A 40 11.38 -1.55 13.71
C ILE A 40 12.14 -1.55 12.39
N GLN A 41 11.43 -1.33 11.28
CA GLN A 41 12.02 -1.14 9.96
C GLN A 41 11.54 0.17 9.34
N GLN A 42 12.46 0.87 8.68
CA GLN A 42 12.13 2.03 7.84
C GLN A 42 11.52 1.54 6.54
N VAL A 43 10.27 1.91 6.31
CA VAL A 43 9.59 1.66 5.03
C VAL A 43 9.38 2.96 4.28
N ALA A 44 9.63 2.92 2.98
CA ALA A 44 9.43 4.05 2.10
C ALA A 44 7.96 4.08 1.66
N VAL A 45 7.21 5.07 2.15
CA VAL A 45 5.81 5.30 1.83
C VAL A 45 5.72 6.46 0.84
N PRO A 46 5.23 6.23 -0.40
CA PRO A 46 5.04 7.30 -1.37
C PRO A 46 3.88 8.19 -0.91
N ARG A 47 4.12 9.49 -0.78
CA ARG A 47 3.08 10.49 -0.52
C ARG A 47 3.07 11.52 -1.65
N GLN A 48 1.87 11.89 -2.09
CA GLN A 48 1.68 12.96 -3.06
C GLN A 48 1.65 14.31 -2.31
N VAL A 49 2.58 15.19 -2.62
CA VAL A 49 2.64 16.55 -2.07
C VAL A 49 2.27 17.53 -3.16
N CYS A 50 1.17 18.26 -2.97
CA CYS A 50 0.67 19.26 -3.91
C CYS A 50 0.96 20.67 -3.37
N ASN A 51 1.66 21.47 -4.17
CA ASN A 51 1.89 22.88 -3.89
C ASN A 51 1.05 23.72 -4.85
N ASN A 52 0.36 24.74 -4.32
CA ASN A 52 -0.37 25.70 -5.14
C ASN A 52 0.58 26.85 -5.47
N GLU A 53 0.91 27.01 -6.76
CA GLU A 53 1.75 28.09 -7.24
C GLU A 53 0.91 29.06 -8.09
N GLN A 54 1.00 30.34 -7.78
CA GLN A 54 0.38 31.39 -8.57
C GLN A 54 1.31 31.75 -9.72
N VAL A 55 1.04 31.23 -10.91
CA VAL A 55 1.80 31.57 -12.11
C VAL A 55 1.08 32.68 -12.87
N VAL A 56 1.77 33.80 -13.03
CA VAL A 56 1.33 34.92 -13.87
C VAL A 56 1.54 34.50 -15.32
N THR A 57 0.45 34.14 -16.00
CA THR A 57 0.51 33.81 -17.43
C THR A 57 0.30 35.10 -18.21
N GLN A 58 1.10 35.29 -19.27
CA GLN A 58 0.94 36.45 -20.14
C GLN A 58 -0.45 36.39 -20.78
N GLY A 59 -1.26 37.43 -20.56
CA GLY A 59 -2.63 37.47 -21.07
C GLY A 59 -2.65 37.37 -22.59
N GLN A 60 -3.66 36.70 -23.13
CA GLN A 60 -3.87 36.68 -24.57
C GLN A 60 -4.23 38.08 -25.07
N LYS A 61 -3.65 38.48 -26.20
CA LYS A 61 -4.10 39.68 -26.92
C LYS A 61 -5.51 39.45 -27.43
N SER A 62 -6.36 40.46 -27.27
CA SER A 62 -7.74 40.48 -27.74
C SER A 62 -7.81 40.66 -29.27
N GLY A 63 -6.77 41.26 -29.88
CA GLY A 63 -6.75 41.60 -31.30
C GLY A 63 -7.69 42.76 -31.67
N ALA A 64 -8.31 43.39 -30.66
CA ALA A 64 -9.18 44.54 -30.80
C ALA A 64 -8.46 45.74 -31.44
N GLY A 65 -7.20 45.99 -31.07
CA GLY A 65 -6.34 47.01 -31.67
C GLY A 65 -6.04 46.72 -33.13
N ALA A 66 -5.77 45.46 -33.48
CA ALA A 66 -5.58 45.06 -34.88
C ALA A 66 -6.86 45.25 -35.71
N ALA A 67 -8.01 44.85 -35.17
CA ALA A 67 -9.30 45.02 -35.82
C ALA A 67 -9.65 46.51 -36.00
N MET A 68 -9.52 47.32 -34.96
CA MET A 68 -9.77 48.77 -35.02
C MET A 68 -8.79 49.47 -35.99
N GLY A 69 -7.51 49.10 -35.94
CA GLY A 69 -6.49 49.62 -36.83
C GLY A 69 -6.73 49.26 -38.29
N ALA A 70 -7.16 48.04 -38.58
CA ALA A 70 -7.52 47.61 -39.93
C ALA A 70 -8.72 48.41 -40.46
N ILE A 71 -9.78 48.60 -39.64
CA ILE A 71 -10.95 49.38 -40.03
C ILE A 71 -10.54 50.83 -40.34
N ALA A 72 -9.75 51.45 -39.46
CA ALA A 72 -9.28 52.82 -39.65
C ALA A 72 -8.38 52.95 -40.89
N GLY A 73 -7.39 52.07 -41.06
CA GLY A 73 -6.47 52.08 -42.20
C GLY A 73 -7.14 51.75 -43.53
N GLY A 74 -8.10 50.82 -43.52
CA GLY A 74 -8.92 50.47 -44.68
C GLY A 74 -9.84 51.62 -45.10
N ALA A 75 -10.47 52.31 -44.14
CA ALA A 75 -11.30 53.48 -44.42
C ALA A 75 -10.47 54.63 -45.03
N ILE A 76 -9.30 54.91 -44.46
CA ILE A 76 -8.37 55.93 -44.97
C ILE A 76 -7.87 55.55 -46.38
N GLY A 77 -7.38 54.32 -46.57
CA GLY A 77 -6.88 53.84 -47.87
C GLY A 77 -7.97 53.79 -48.95
N ASN A 78 -9.22 53.54 -48.56
CA ASN A 78 -10.38 53.53 -49.47
C ASN A 78 -10.79 54.94 -49.93
N SER A 79 -10.47 55.98 -49.16
CA SER A 79 -10.72 57.37 -49.55
C SER A 79 -9.63 57.96 -50.45
N MET A 80 -8.49 57.27 -50.58
CA MET A 80 -7.27 57.78 -51.20
C MET A 80 -7.08 57.15 -52.59
N GLY A 81 -7.62 57.81 -53.62
CA GLY A 81 -7.45 57.44 -55.03
C GLY A 81 -8.70 56.87 -55.72
N GLN A 82 -8.58 56.55 -57.00
CA GLN A 82 -9.65 56.02 -57.85
C GLN A 82 -9.16 54.76 -58.60
N GLY A 83 -10.10 53.90 -59.03
CA GLY A 83 -9.80 52.70 -59.79
C GLY A 83 -8.97 51.65 -59.03
N SER A 84 -8.04 51.00 -59.73
CA SER A 84 -7.18 49.93 -59.17
C SER A 84 -6.26 50.41 -58.04
N GLY A 85 -5.84 51.68 -58.06
CA GLY A 85 -5.00 52.28 -57.01
C GLY A 85 -5.69 52.34 -55.66
N ARG A 86 -7.01 52.59 -55.64
CA ARG A 86 -7.83 52.59 -54.42
C ARG A 86 -7.89 51.20 -53.78
N ALA A 87 -8.05 50.14 -54.59
CA ALA A 87 -8.08 48.77 -54.08
C ALA A 87 -6.75 48.38 -53.44
N ALA A 88 -5.63 48.72 -54.09
CA ALA A 88 -4.30 48.50 -53.53
C ALA A 88 -4.06 49.30 -52.23
N ALA A 89 -4.44 50.57 -52.20
CA ALA A 89 -4.32 51.44 -51.02
C ALA A 89 -5.18 50.95 -49.84
N THR A 90 -6.40 50.47 -50.11
CA THR A 90 -7.29 49.90 -49.09
C THR A 90 -6.68 48.63 -48.48
N MET A 91 -6.16 47.72 -49.31
CA MET A 91 -5.50 46.51 -48.84
C MET A 91 -4.26 46.83 -47.99
N LEU A 92 -3.41 47.75 -48.46
CA LEU A 92 -2.26 48.23 -47.69
C LEU A 92 -2.68 48.86 -46.36
N GLY A 93 -3.75 49.64 -46.35
CA GLY A 93 -4.32 50.25 -45.15
C GLY A 93 -4.86 49.22 -44.16
N LEU A 94 -5.52 48.16 -44.63
CA LEU A 94 -6.01 47.07 -43.80
C LEU A 94 -4.85 46.33 -43.11
N PHE A 95 -3.85 45.88 -43.87
CA PHE A 95 -2.71 45.15 -43.33
C PHE A 95 -1.81 46.05 -42.46
N GLY A 96 -1.51 47.27 -42.93
CA GLY A 96 -0.71 48.23 -42.19
C GLY A 96 -1.39 48.68 -40.89
N GLY A 97 -2.69 48.96 -40.96
CA GLY A 97 -3.51 49.32 -39.82
C GLY A 97 -3.63 48.18 -38.80
N ALA A 98 -3.78 46.93 -39.25
CA ALA A 98 -3.83 45.77 -38.36
C ALA A 98 -2.53 45.56 -37.58
N ILE A 99 -1.38 45.64 -38.26
CA ILE A 99 -0.06 45.41 -37.62
C ILE A 99 0.26 46.52 -36.62
N LEU A 100 -0.01 47.76 -37.00
CA LEU A 100 0.21 48.91 -36.11
C LEU A 100 -0.78 48.87 -34.94
N GLY A 101 -2.03 48.49 -35.19
CA GLY A 101 -3.06 48.31 -34.18
C GLY A 101 -2.74 47.22 -33.16
N ASP A 102 -2.22 46.07 -33.58
CA ASP A 102 -1.78 44.98 -32.68
C ASP A 102 -0.64 45.42 -31.75
N LYS A 103 0.27 46.26 -32.26
CA LYS A 103 1.39 46.80 -31.45
C LYS A 103 0.92 47.81 -30.41
N VAL A 104 -0.11 48.60 -30.73
CA VAL A 104 -0.70 49.60 -29.82
C VAL A 104 -1.54 48.93 -28.73
N GLU A 105 -2.15 47.77 -29.00
CA GLU A 105 -2.93 47.01 -28.01
C GLU A 105 -2.08 46.57 -26.78
N GLY A 106 -0.75 46.51 -26.92
CA GLY A 106 0.14 46.16 -25.81
C GLY A 106 0.11 44.67 -25.47
N ALA A 107 0.73 44.29 -24.34
CA ALA A 107 0.65 42.92 -23.83
C ALA A 107 -0.71 42.69 -23.18
N GLY A 108 -1.35 41.55 -23.46
CA GLY A 108 -2.63 41.18 -22.87
C GLY A 108 -2.57 41.16 -21.34
N THR A 109 -3.71 41.44 -20.70
CA THR A 109 -3.80 41.59 -19.24
C THR A 109 -3.30 40.31 -18.56
N PRO A 110 -2.25 40.36 -17.74
CA PRO A 110 -1.68 39.16 -17.12
C PRO A 110 -2.75 38.46 -16.28
N GLU A 111 -3.01 37.19 -16.61
CA GLU A 111 -3.97 36.36 -15.89
C GLU A 111 -3.23 35.57 -14.81
N VAL A 112 -3.65 35.74 -13.56
CA VAL A 112 -3.11 34.95 -12.45
C VAL A 112 -3.82 33.61 -12.45
N ARG A 113 -3.12 32.56 -12.89
CA ARG A 113 -3.65 31.19 -12.84
C ARG A 113 -3.07 30.48 -11.62
N ASN A 114 -3.95 29.98 -10.76
CA ASN A 114 -3.56 29.06 -9.70
C ASN A 114 -3.29 27.69 -10.34
N VAL A 115 -2.02 27.29 -10.42
CA VAL A 115 -1.64 25.96 -10.92
C VAL A 115 -1.23 25.13 -9.71
N GLN A 116 -1.87 23.98 -9.56
CA GLN A 116 -1.50 23.00 -8.54
C GLN A 116 -0.46 22.05 -9.12
N ASN A 117 0.75 22.07 -8.56
CA ASN A 117 1.83 21.17 -8.94
C ASN A 117 1.95 20.06 -7.89
N CYS A 118 1.60 18.83 -8.26
CA CYS A 118 1.69 17.67 -7.40
C CYS A 118 2.91 16.82 -7.75
N SER A 119 3.76 16.52 -6.76
CA SER A 119 4.92 15.64 -6.92
C SER A 119 4.83 14.44 -5.97
N GLN A 120 5.30 13.28 -6.42
CA GLN A 120 5.42 12.08 -5.58
C GLN A 120 6.73 12.19 -4.79
N GLN A 121 6.65 12.18 -3.47
CA GLN A 121 7.81 12.20 -2.58
C GLN A 121 7.83 10.93 -1.72
N MET A 122 9.01 10.31 -1.59
CA MET A 122 9.19 9.12 -0.77
C MET A 122 9.47 9.56 0.68
N PHE A 123 8.56 9.24 1.59
CA PHE A 123 8.74 9.48 3.02
C PHE A 123 9.15 8.17 3.70
N TYR A 124 10.12 8.23 4.61
CA TYR A 124 10.53 7.07 5.39
C TYR A 124 9.80 7.08 6.74
N GLU A 125 8.99 6.06 6.97
CA GLU A 125 8.28 5.88 8.25
C GLU A 125 8.85 4.66 8.98
N ASN A 126 9.11 4.81 10.28
CA ASN A 126 9.47 3.69 11.15
C ASN A 126 8.19 2.89 11.46
N ARG A 127 8.09 1.67 10.93
CA ARG A 127 6.97 0.77 11.23
C ARG A 127 7.49 -0.53 11.85
N THR A 128 6.78 -1.02 12.86
CA THR A 128 7.05 -2.32 13.45
C THR A 128 6.64 -3.41 12.46
N MET A 129 7.60 -4.17 11.95
CA MET A 129 7.33 -5.24 10.97
C MET A 129 7.04 -6.58 11.64
N ALA A 130 7.67 -6.83 12.79
CA ALA A 130 7.55 -8.07 13.55
C ALA A 130 7.92 -7.84 15.01
N TYR A 131 7.65 -8.85 15.83
CA TYR A 131 8.07 -8.96 17.22
C TYR A 131 9.00 -10.15 17.35
N ASN A 132 10.17 -9.94 17.95
CA ASN A 132 11.06 -11.01 18.37
C ASN A 132 10.61 -11.47 19.75
N VAL A 133 10.02 -12.67 19.80
CA VAL A 133 9.38 -13.23 20.98
C VAL A 133 10.24 -14.35 21.52
N VAL A 134 10.74 -14.18 22.74
CA VAL A 134 11.40 -15.24 23.50
C VAL A 134 10.39 -15.85 24.45
N TYR A 135 10.09 -17.13 24.29
CA TYR A 135 9.16 -17.86 25.15
C TYR A 135 9.83 -19.07 25.79
N GLU A 136 9.33 -19.44 26.96
CA GLU A 136 9.76 -20.60 27.71
C GLU A 136 8.71 -21.71 27.63
N PHE A 137 9.15 -22.91 27.27
CA PHE A 137 8.33 -24.11 27.30
C PHE A 137 9.16 -25.31 27.78
N ALA A 138 8.62 -26.08 28.74
CA ALA A 138 9.28 -27.23 29.35
C ALA A 138 10.72 -26.93 29.84
N GLY A 139 10.96 -25.73 30.38
CA GLY A 139 12.27 -25.30 30.91
C GLY A 139 13.30 -24.92 29.84
N LYS A 140 12.93 -24.87 28.56
CA LYS A 140 13.78 -24.41 27.45
C LYS A 140 13.25 -23.10 26.89
N GLN A 141 14.16 -22.21 26.50
CA GLN A 141 13.84 -20.95 25.85
C GLN A 141 13.90 -21.11 24.34
N TYR A 142 12.93 -20.55 23.65
CA TYR A 142 12.81 -20.55 22.20
C TYR A 142 12.51 -19.15 21.70
N THR A 143 13.05 -18.82 20.53
CA THR A 143 12.86 -17.52 19.89
C THR A 143 12.08 -17.70 18.61
N VAL A 144 11.05 -16.88 18.41
CA VAL A 144 10.22 -16.89 17.20
C VAL A 144 9.89 -15.46 16.79
N GLN A 145 9.73 -15.22 15.49
CA GLN A 145 9.24 -13.94 14.98
C GLN A 145 7.74 -14.01 14.76
N MET A 146 7.01 -13.03 15.31
CA MET A 146 5.56 -12.93 15.17
C MET A 146 5.16 -11.60 14.51
N PRO A 147 4.08 -11.57 13.72
CA PRO A 147 3.61 -10.33 13.08
C PRO A 147 2.95 -9.35 14.06
N SER A 148 2.49 -9.84 15.22
CA SER A 148 1.81 -9.06 16.25
C SER A 148 2.33 -9.44 17.64
N ASP A 149 2.11 -8.58 18.62
CA ASP A 149 2.47 -8.85 20.01
C ASP A 149 1.66 -10.03 20.58
N PRO A 150 2.29 -11.13 21.01
CA PRO A 150 1.60 -12.28 21.57
C PRO A 150 1.07 -12.06 23.00
N GLY A 151 1.48 -10.99 23.68
CA GLY A 151 1.15 -10.77 25.09
C GLY A 151 1.91 -11.74 26.02
N PRO A 152 1.32 -12.13 27.17
CA PRO A 152 2.04 -12.88 28.22
C PRO A 152 2.27 -14.36 27.90
N THR A 153 1.53 -14.93 26.94
CA THR A 153 1.54 -16.37 26.66
C THR A 153 1.33 -16.68 25.19
N VAL A 154 2.04 -17.69 24.68
CA VAL A 154 1.93 -18.16 23.29
C VAL A 154 1.31 -19.55 23.25
N ARG A 155 0.39 -19.79 22.31
CA ARG A 155 -0.11 -21.14 22.03
C ARG A 155 0.90 -21.89 21.17
N LEU A 156 1.29 -23.08 21.59
CA LEU A 156 2.24 -23.92 20.86
C LEU A 156 1.50 -25.08 20.20
N GLN A 157 1.91 -25.39 18.97
CA GLN A 157 1.50 -26.61 18.28
C GLN A 157 2.73 -27.51 18.18
N ILE A 158 2.79 -28.53 19.03
CA ILE A 158 3.92 -29.44 19.09
C ILE A 158 3.66 -30.60 18.15
N THR A 159 4.60 -30.85 17.24
CA THR A 159 4.54 -32.02 16.35
C THR A 159 5.57 -33.04 16.83
N PRO A 160 5.15 -34.27 17.22
CA PRO A 160 6.09 -35.30 17.63
C PRO A 160 6.96 -35.72 16.44
N MET A 161 8.27 -35.74 16.62
CA MET A 161 9.21 -36.26 15.63
C MET A 161 9.49 -37.73 15.94
N ALA A 162 9.27 -38.61 14.96
CA ALA A 162 9.65 -40.01 15.09
C ALA A 162 11.19 -40.10 15.23
N PRO A 163 11.72 -40.91 16.16
CA PRO A 163 13.15 -41.12 16.26
C PRO A 163 13.69 -41.69 14.93
N ALA A 164 14.85 -41.21 14.49
CA ALA A 164 15.52 -41.76 13.32
C ALA A 164 15.74 -43.26 13.54
N PRO A 165 15.45 -44.13 12.55
CA PRO A 165 15.70 -45.55 12.70
C PRO A 165 17.20 -45.75 12.95
N THR A 166 17.54 -46.31 14.10
CA THR A 166 18.90 -46.78 14.35
C THR A 166 19.18 -47.90 13.37
N GLN A 167 19.94 -47.61 12.31
CA GLN A 167 20.49 -48.62 11.43
C GLN A 167 21.50 -49.43 12.25
N HIS A 168 20.99 -50.44 12.97
CA HIS A 168 21.82 -51.50 13.51
C HIS A 168 22.23 -52.34 12.31
N TYR A 169 23.27 -51.89 11.60
CA TYR A 169 24.07 -52.76 10.75
C TYR A 169 24.70 -53.76 11.72
N GLY A 170 23.97 -54.84 11.99
CA GLY A 170 24.53 -56.01 12.66
C GLY A 170 25.79 -56.37 11.90
N ASN A 171 26.88 -56.60 12.63
CA ASN A 171 28.16 -57.03 12.07
C ASN A 171 27.92 -58.33 11.30
N VAL A 172 27.56 -58.23 10.02
CA VAL A 172 27.55 -59.37 9.10
C VAL A 172 29.03 -59.69 8.89
N PRO A 173 29.52 -60.84 9.38
CA PRO A 173 30.90 -61.22 9.14
C PRO A 173 31.14 -61.31 7.63
N PRO A 174 32.32 -60.91 7.14
CA PRO A 174 32.65 -61.07 5.72
C PRO A 174 32.40 -62.53 5.28
N PRO A 175 31.78 -62.75 4.12
CA PRO A 175 31.59 -64.09 3.58
C PRO A 175 32.95 -64.79 3.46
N GLY A 176 33.13 -65.89 4.20
CA GLY A 176 34.38 -66.66 4.23
C GLY A 176 34.93 -66.99 5.63
N SER A 177 34.29 -66.55 6.71
CA SER A 177 34.78 -66.72 8.10
C SER A 177 34.29 -68.01 8.81
N ALA A 178 33.81 -69.01 8.06
CA ALA A 178 33.37 -70.28 8.66
C ALA A 178 34.57 -71.08 9.22
N PRO A 179 34.52 -71.55 10.48
CA PRO A 179 35.57 -72.40 11.04
C PRO A 179 35.60 -73.75 10.30
N ARG A 180 36.78 -74.17 9.86
CA ARG A 180 37.04 -75.53 9.38
C ARG A 180 37.30 -76.40 10.61
N TYR A 181 36.39 -77.32 10.90
CA TYR A 181 36.58 -78.42 11.86
C TYR A 181 37.39 -79.54 11.21
#